data_AF-A0A0S8DJQ7-F1
#
_entry.id   AF-A0A0S8DJQ7-F1
#
_cell.length_a   1.000
_cell.length_b   1.000
_cell.length_c   1.000
_cell.angle_alpha   90.00
_cell.angle_beta   90.00
_cell.angle_gamma   90.00
#
_symmetry.space_group_name_H-M   'P 1'
#
loop_
_entity.id
_entity.type
_entity.pdbx_description
1 polymer ?
#
loop_
_entity_poly.entity_id
_entity_poly.type
_entity_poly.pdbx_seq_one_letter_code
_entity_poly.pdbx_strand_id
1 'polypeptide(L)'
;MKKRITRRLALLAVLSVAVAFGSLAYSHCQVPCGIYGDDTRFTLIAEHITTIEKSMVQIGENMNQDPPNGNQIVRWVNNKEEHADEISHIVTYYFMAQRVKIPPAGDAKANAAYVKKLTLLHQMLVYSMKAKQTTDLSNVDKLRHLLEDFKKAYSG
;
A
#
# COMPACT_ATOMS: atom_id res chain seq x y z
N MET A 1 -35.59 -8.08 -39.87
CA MET A 1 -34.19 -8.51 -39.58
C MET A 1 -33.30 -7.39 -39.03
N LYS A 2 -33.12 -6.25 -39.73
CA LYS A 2 -32.20 -5.17 -39.33
C LYS A 2 -32.35 -4.67 -37.87
N LYS A 3 -33.59 -4.46 -37.39
CA LYS A 3 -33.87 -4.06 -35.98
C LYS A 3 -33.45 -5.08 -34.91
N ARG A 4 -33.41 -6.38 -35.25
CA ARG A 4 -32.94 -7.44 -34.33
C ARG A 4 -31.41 -7.50 -34.29
N ILE A 5 -30.75 -7.21 -35.41
CA ILE A 5 -29.29 -7.16 -35.51
C ILE A 5 -28.75 -5.95 -34.76
N THR A 6 -29.37 -4.77 -34.92
CA THR A 6 -28.96 -3.56 -34.18
C THR A 6 -29.15 -3.69 -32.67
N ARG A 7 -30.23 -4.34 -32.22
CA ARG A 7 -30.44 -4.64 -30.79
C ARG A 7 -29.39 -5.61 -30.23
N ARG A 8 -28.99 -6.62 -30.99
CA ARG A 8 -27.93 -7.57 -30.58
C ARG A 8 -26.56 -6.92 -30.50
N LEU A 9 -26.23 -6.05 -31.47
CA LEU A 9 -24.98 -5.27 -31.45
C LEU A 9 -24.94 -4.28 -30.29
N ALA A 10 -26.06 -3.62 -29.99
CA ALA A 10 -26.16 -2.74 -28.82
C ALA A 10 -25.99 -3.51 -27.50
N LEU A 11 -26.59 -4.69 -27.38
CA LEU A 11 -26.41 -5.58 -26.21
C LEU A 11 -24.97 -6.05 -26.05
N LEU A 12 -24.30 -6.42 -27.15
CA LEU A 12 -22.89 -6.81 -27.12
C LEU A 12 -21.98 -5.64 -26.72
N ALA A 13 -22.26 -4.42 -27.20
CA ALA A 13 -21.52 -3.22 -26.83
C ALA A 13 -21.70 -2.85 -25.35
N VAL A 14 -22.91 -3.02 -24.81
CA VAL A 14 -23.16 -2.80 -23.37
C VAL A 14 -22.43 -3.84 -22.51
N LEU A 15 -22.41 -5.10 -22.95
CA LEU A 15 -21.74 -6.18 -22.23
C LEU A 15 -20.21 -6.01 -22.23
N SER A 16 -19.61 -5.58 -23.35
CA SER A 16 -18.17 -5.33 -23.42
C SER A 16 -17.74 -4.13 -22.59
N VAL A 17 -18.57 -3.08 -22.51
CA VAL A 17 -18.35 -1.95 -21.59
C VAL A 17 -18.42 -2.43 -20.13
N ALA A 18 -19.42 -3.23 -19.75
CA ALA A 18 -19.52 -3.74 -18.37
C ALA A 18 -18.31 -4.60 -17.95
N VAL A 19 -17.77 -5.42 -18.86
CA VAL A 19 -16.55 -6.21 -18.60
C VAL A 19 -15.31 -5.32 -18.49
N ALA A 20 -15.20 -4.27 -19.30
CA ALA A 20 -14.07 -3.34 -19.26
C ALA A 20 -14.04 -2.46 -17.99
N PHE A 21 -15.21 -2.17 -17.39
CA PHE A 21 -15.31 -1.39 -16.15
C PHE A 21 -15.37 -2.26 -14.88
N GLY A 22 -15.68 -3.56 -15.00
CA GLY A 22 -15.70 -4.50 -13.86
C GLY A 22 -14.31 -4.82 -13.28
N SER A 23 -13.24 -4.53 -14.02
CA SER A 23 -11.85 -4.70 -13.57
C SER A 23 -11.29 -3.50 -12.80
N LEU A 24 -12.09 -2.43 -12.61
CA LEU A 24 -11.78 -1.38 -11.64
C LEU A 24 -12.13 -1.85 -10.22
N ALA A 25 -11.58 -3.00 -9.80
CA ALA A 25 -11.55 -3.38 -8.40
C ALA A 25 -10.51 -2.49 -7.69
N TYR A 26 -10.91 -1.25 -7.40
CA TYR A 26 -10.22 -0.41 -6.44
C TYR A 26 -10.30 -1.11 -5.08
N SER A 27 -9.22 -1.80 -4.76
CA SER A 27 -8.61 -1.88 -3.44
C SER A 27 -9.52 -2.18 -2.23
N HIS A 28 -9.53 -3.46 -1.84
CA HIS A 28 -9.77 -3.99 -0.48
C HIS A 28 -11.07 -3.58 0.22
N CYS A 29 -12.22 -3.89 -0.40
CA CYS A 29 -13.60 -3.58 0.00
C CYS A 29 -14.02 -3.82 1.47
N GLN A 30 -13.16 -4.37 2.35
CA GLN A 30 -13.42 -4.68 3.77
C GLN A 30 -14.64 -5.61 4.02
N VAL A 31 -15.33 -5.98 2.96
CA VAL A 31 -16.29 -7.07 2.85
C VAL A 31 -15.50 -8.38 2.72
N PRO A 32 -15.97 -9.49 3.31
CA PRO A 32 -15.37 -10.81 3.12
C PRO A 32 -15.61 -11.34 1.69
N CYS A 33 -15.05 -10.67 0.69
CA CYS A 33 -15.22 -11.00 -0.73
C CYS A 33 -14.35 -12.17 -1.19
N GLY A 34 -13.37 -12.59 -0.38
CA GLY A 34 -12.46 -13.71 -0.70
C GLY A 34 -11.41 -13.39 -1.76
N ILE A 35 -11.34 -12.16 -2.25
CA ILE A 35 -10.38 -11.72 -3.27
C ILE A 35 -9.20 -11.02 -2.57
N TYR A 36 -8.02 -11.64 -2.66
CA TYR A 36 -6.79 -11.13 -2.05
C TYR A 36 -5.70 -11.02 -3.11
N GLY A 37 -4.93 -9.94 -3.06
CA GLY A 37 -3.77 -9.66 -3.91
C GLY A 37 -2.58 -9.33 -3.02
N ASP A 38 -2.16 -10.29 -2.21
CA ASP A 38 -1.13 -10.09 -1.17
C ASP A 38 0.19 -9.56 -1.80
N ASP A 39 0.64 -10.18 -2.89
CA ASP A 39 1.84 -9.74 -3.62
C ASP A 39 1.71 -8.32 -4.15
N THR A 40 0.54 -7.94 -4.67
CA THR A 40 0.27 -6.57 -5.10
C THR A 40 0.39 -5.59 -3.93
N ARG A 41 -0.02 -5.97 -2.72
CA ARG A 41 0.13 -5.11 -1.53
C ARG A 41 1.58 -4.95 -1.10
N PHE A 42 2.41 -5.98 -1.22
CA PHE A 42 3.84 -5.84 -1.01
C PHE A 42 4.47 -4.88 -2.03
N THR A 43 4.13 -5.04 -3.32
CA THR A 43 4.61 -4.14 -4.39
C THR A 43 4.20 -2.69 -4.15
N LEU A 44 2.92 -2.44 -3.81
CA LEU A 44 2.43 -1.09 -3.54
C LEU A 44 3.14 -0.44 -2.33
N ILE A 45 3.37 -1.19 -1.25
CA ILE A 45 4.14 -0.64 -0.12
C ILE A 45 5.56 -0.30 -0.57
N ALA A 46 6.22 -1.14 -1.38
CA ALA A 46 7.57 -0.84 -1.89
C ALA A 46 7.59 0.41 -2.79
N GLU A 47 6.58 0.60 -3.63
CA GLU A 47 6.41 1.81 -4.45
C GLU A 47 6.18 3.06 -3.60
N HIS A 48 5.35 2.98 -2.54
CA HIS A 48 5.16 4.08 -1.59
C HIS A 48 6.46 4.43 -0.86
N ILE A 49 7.23 3.44 -0.39
CA ILE A 49 8.55 3.65 0.25
C ILE A 49 9.49 4.40 -0.71
N THR A 50 9.55 3.97 -1.97
CA THR A 50 10.37 4.63 -3.01
C THR A 50 9.94 6.06 -3.26
N THR A 51 8.62 6.32 -3.24
CA THR A 51 8.08 7.67 -3.46
C THR A 51 8.33 8.59 -2.27
N ILE A 52 8.27 8.07 -1.05
CA ILE A 52 8.66 8.77 0.17
C ILE A 52 10.13 9.19 0.11
N GLU A 53 11.02 8.27 -0.25
CA GLU A 53 12.46 8.53 -0.40
C GLU A 53 12.71 9.67 -1.41
N LYS A 54 12.12 9.56 -2.60
CA LYS A 54 12.22 10.59 -3.63
C LYS A 54 11.72 11.93 -3.12
N SER A 55 10.60 11.95 -2.41
CA SER A 55 10.05 13.18 -1.84
C SER A 55 11.01 13.81 -0.83
N MET A 56 11.65 13.03 0.04
CA MET A 56 12.65 13.53 0.99
C MET A 56 13.87 14.15 0.30
N VAL A 57 14.41 13.48 -0.73
CA VAL A 57 15.53 14.01 -1.54
C VAL A 57 15.14 15.33 -2.21
N GLN A 58 13.97 15.35 -2.84
CA GLN A 58 13.46 16.56 -3.50
C GLN A 58 13.22 17.72 -2.53
N ILE A 59 12.75 17.46 -1.31
CA ILE A 59 12.65 18.49 -0.27
C ILE A 59 14.04 19.12 -0.02
N GLY A 60 15.07 18.31 0.20
CA GLY A 60 16.44 18.79 0.40
C GLY A 60 16.98 19.59 -0.77
N GLU A 61 16.78 19.12 -2.01
CA GLU A 61 17.20 19.83 -3.22
C GLU A 61 16.51 21.20 -3.36
N ASN A 62 15.20 21.28 -3.11
CA ASN A 62 14.45 22.53 -3.23
C ASN A 62 14.75 23.52 -2.08
N MET A 63 15.17 23.03 -0.92
CA MET A 63 15.68 23.85 0.18
C MET A 63 17.03 24.50 -0.13
N ASN A 64 17.87 23.85 -0.96
CA ASN A 64 19.19 24.33 -1.32
C ASN A 64 19.22 25.31 -2.51
N GLN A 65 18.05 25.62 -3.12
CA GLN A 65 17.96 26.64 -4.17
C GLN A 65 18.08 28.06 -3.59
N ASP A 66 18.48 29.03 -4.42
CA ASP A 66 18.56 30.44 -4.04
C ASP A 66 17.70 31.32 -4.98
N PRO A 67 16.52 31.81 -4.53
CA PRO A 67 15.91 31.53 -3.24
C PRO A 67 15.30 30.10 -3.16
N PRO A 68 15.08 29.55 -1.95
CA PRO A 68 14.42 28.25 -1.80
C PRO A 68 13.03 28.21 -2.45
N ASN A 69 12.72 27.09 -3.11
CA ASN A 69 11.42 26.92 -3.79
C ASN A 69 10.35 26.40 -2.83
N GLY A 70 9.74 27.32 -2.08
CA GLY A 70 8.72 27.01 -1.08
C GLY A 70 7.53 26.19 -1.61
N ASN A 71 7.07 26.48 -2.84
CA ASN A 71 5.95 25.75 -3.46
C ASN A 71 6.30 24.28 -3.69
N GLN A 72 7.52 24.00 -4.15
CA GLN A 72 7.97 22.63 -4.38
C GLN A 72 8.20 21.88 -3.07
N ILE A 73 8.76 22.54 -2.06
CA ILE A 73 8.95 21.96 -0.72
C ILE A 73 7.59 21.49 -0.16
N VAL A 74 6.58 22.35 -0.15
CA VAL A 74 5.24 22.01 0.38
C VAL A 74 4.61 20.86 -0.40
N ARG A 75 4.73 20.85 -1.74
CA ARG A 75 4.22 19.75 -2.57
C ARG A 75 4.85 18.41 -2.21
N TRP A 76 6.17 18.37 -2.05
CA TRP A 76 6.88 17.14 -1.70
C TRP A 76 6.63 16.69 -0.27
N VAL A 77 6.43 17.62 0.69
CA VAL A 77 5.99 17.28 2.04
C VAL A 77 4.62 16.60 1.98
N ASN A 78 3.62 17.22 1.36
CA ASN A 78 2.27 16.66 1.27
C ASN A 78 2.27 15.29 0.56
N ASN A 79 3.03 15.15 -0.53
CA ASN A 79 3.16 13.88 -1.25
C ASN A 79 3.74 12.77 -0.36
N LYS A 80 4.79 13.08 0.41
CA LYS A 80 5.40 12.14 1.35
C LYS A 80 4.42 11.71 2.44
N GLU A 81 3.65 12.64 2.98
CA GLU A 81 2.67 12.34 4.03
C GLU A 81 1.55 11.42 3.53
N GLU A 82 1.01 11.69 2.35
CA GLU A 82 -0.02 10.86 1.70
C GLU A 82 0.47 9.41 1.52
N HIS A 83 1.69 9.22 1.00
CA HIS A 83 2.24 7.89 0.79
C HIS A 83 2.53 7.14 2.10
N ALA A 84 2.92 7.85 3.16
CA ALA A 84 3.08 7.24 4.48
C ALA A 84 1.74 6.79 5.09
N ASP A 85 0.67 7.54 4.82
CA ASP A 85 -0.70 7.17 5.22
C ASP A 85 -1.20 5.95 4.44
N GLU A 86 -0.91 5.84 3.13
CA GLU A 86 -1.26 4.66 2.34
C GLU A 86 -0.56 3.39 2.84
N ILE A 87 0.73 3.46 3.20
CA ILE A 87 1.42 2.35 3.86
C ILE A 87 0.70 1.96 5.15
N SER A 88 0.36 2.95 5.98
CA SER A 88 -0.31 2.72 7.26
C SER A 88 -1.69 2.07 7.08
N HIS A 89 -2.41 2.49 6.05
CA HIS A 89 -3.72 1.97 5.67
C HIS A 89 -3.63 0.50 5.21
N ILE A 90 -2.68 0.17 4.32
CA ILE A 90 -2.45 -1.22 3.88
C ILE A 90 -2.03 -2.09 5.07
N VAL A 91 -1.06 -1.66 5.87
CA VAL A 91 -0.57 -2.42 7.03
C VAL A 91 -1.71 -2.70 8.01
N THR A 92 -2.52 -1.69 8.35
CA THR A 92 -3.57 -1.81 9.36
C THR A 92 -4.76 -2.62 8.85
N TYR A 93 -5.39 -2.18 7.77
CA TYR A 93 -6.67 -2.77 7.34
C TYR A 93 -6.48 -4.04 6.53
N TYR A 94 -5.48 -4.09 5.66
CA TYR A 94 -5.25 -5.26 4.84
C TYR A 94 -4.54 -6.34 5.65
N PHE A 95 -3.32 -6.07 6.11
CA PHE A 95 -2.52 -7.12 6.74
C PHE A 95 -2.99 -7.45 8.16
N MET A 96 -3.06 -6.47 9.06
CA MET A 96 -3.40 -6.75 10.46
C MET A 96 -4.85 -7.21 10.63
N ALA A 97 -5.82 -6.52 10.02
CA ALA A 97 -7.23 -6.82 10.24
C ALA A 97 -7.79 -7.94 9.36
N GLN A 98 -7.35 -8.06 8.10
CA GLN A 98 -7.92 -9.05 7.16
C GLN A 98 -7.06 -10.31 6.99
N ARG A 99 -5.74 -10.18 6.86
CA ARG A 99 -4.87 -11.31 6.46
C ARG A 99 -4.27 -12.08 7.63
N VAL A 100 -3.74 -11.40 8.64
CA VAL A 100 -3.16 -12.06 9.82
C VAL A 100 -4.28 -12.63 10.69
N LYS A 101 -4.30 -13.97 10.84
CA LYS A 101 -5.33 -14.68 11.62
C LYS A 101 -4.88 -14.93 13.04
N ILE A 102 -5.83 -14.86 13.97
CA ILE A 102 -5.64 -15.26 15.36
C ILE A 102 -5.40 -16.78 15.40
N PRO A 103 -4.31 -17.25 16.01
CA PRO A 103 -4.00 -18.68 16.09
C PRO A 103 -4.95 -19.40 17.07
N PRO A 104 -5.17 -20.72 16.89
CA PRO A 104 -5.90 -21.53 17.87
C PRO A 104 -5.22 -21.50 19.26
N ALA A 105 -6.03 -21.58 20.31
CA ALA A 105 -5.51 -21.70 21.67
C ALA A 105 -4.67 -22.97 21.81
N GLY A 106 -3.49 -22.86 22.45
CA GLY A 106 -2.58 -23.99 22.69
C GLY A 106 -1.55 -24.25 21.59
N ASP A 107 -1.63 -23.59 20.42
CA ASP A 107 -0.60 -23.72 19.38
C ASP A 107 0.53 -22.70 19.60
N ALA A 108 1.57 -23.11 20.33
CA ALA A 108 2.73 -22.26 20.63
C ALA A 108 3.49 -21.81 19.38
N LYS A 109 3.58 -22.65 18.35
CA LYS A 109 4.30 -22.34 17.11
C LYS A 109 3.53 -21.31 16.28
N ALA A 110 2.23 -21.52 16.10
CA ALA A 110 1.37 -20.56 15.39
C ALA A 110 1.31 -19.22 16.14
N ASN A 111 1.28 -19.24 17.48
CA ASN A 111 1.34 -18.02 18.28
C ASN A 111 2.66 -17.26 18.10
N ALA A 112 3.81 -17.94 18.12
CA ALA A 112 5.10 -17.30 17.87
C ALA A 112 5.15 -16.64 16.48
N ALA A 113 4.63 -17.32 15.44
CA ALA A 113 4.55 -16.76 14.09
C ALA A 113 3.59 -15.55 14.00
N TYR A 114 2.45 -15.62 14.68
CA TYR A 114 1.48 -14.53 14.78
C TYR A 114 2.11 -13.28 15.44
N VAL A 115 2.75 -13.45 16.59
CA VAL A 115 3.44 -12.36 17.30
C VAL A 115 4.53 -11.75 16.42
N LYS A 116 5.37 -12.58 15.77
CA LYS A 116 6.41 -12.08 14.86
C LYS A 116 5.84 -11.20 13.75
N LYS A 117 4.74 -11.63 13.11
CA LYS A 117 4.07 -10.84 12.06
C LYS A 117 3.56 -9.50 12.60
N LEU A 118 2.89 -9.51 13.76
CA LEU A 118 2.39 -8.29 14.39
C LEU A 118 3.49 -7.33 14.80
N THR A 119 4.61 -7.83 15.33
CA THR A 119 5.77 -7.00 15.68
C THR A 119 6.32 -6.29 14.45
N LEU A 120 6.50 -7.01 13.33
CA LEU A 120 7.00 -6.43 12.08
C LEU A 120 6.04 -5.38 11.53
N LEU A 121 4.74 -5.68 11.48
CA LEU A 121 3.71 -4.74 11.02
C LEU A 121 3.65 -3.48 11.89
N HIS A 122 3.73 -3.62 13.22
CA HIS A 122 3.77 -2.46 14.11
C HIS A 122 5.02 -1.60 13.88
N GLN A 123 6.19 -2.22 13.73
CA GLN A 123 7.42 -1.50 13.41
C GLN A 123 7.30 -0.76 12.07
N MET A 124 6.67 -1.35 11.05
CA MET A 124 6.41 -0.66 9.78
C MET A 124 5.55 0.60 9.98
N LEU A 125 4.50 0.56 10.82
CA LEU A 125 3.71 1.75 11.14
C LEU A 125 4.55 2.85 11.80
N VAL A 126 5.39 2.49 12.78
CA VAL A 126 6.26 3.44 13.48
C VAL A 126 7.26 4.10 12.53
N TYR A 127 7.93 3.30 11.67
CA TYR A 127 8.90 3.85 10.73
C TYR A 127 8.25 4.61 9.56
N SER A 128 7.04 4.23 9.15
CA SER A 128 6.23 5.03 8.22
C SER A 128 5.93 6.42 8.81
N MET A 129 5.54 6.50 10.08
CA MET A 129 5.31 7.77 10.77
C MET A 129 6.59 8.62 10.89
N LYS A 130 7.73 7.99 11.20
CA LYS A 130 9.02 8.71 11.23
C LYS A 130 9.39 9.26 9.86
N ALA A 131 9.17 8.49 8.80
CA ALA A 131 9.38 8.94 7.43
C ALA A 131 8.43 10.09 7.07
N LYS A 132 7.16 10.04 7.51
CA LYS A 132 6.20 11.14 7.38
C LYS A 132 6.69 12.43 8.05
N GLN A 133 7.27 12.35 9.24
CA GLN A 133 7.63 13.52 10.05
C GLN A 133 9.01 14.11 9.75
N THR A 134 9.89 13.40 9.04
CA THR A 134 11.31 13.80 8.87
C THR A 134 11.79 13.67 7.42
N THR A 135 13.01 14.10 7.13
CA THR A 135 13.71 13.83 5.84
C THR A 135 14.92 12.91 6.04
N ASP A 136 14.97 12.19 7.16
CA ASP A 136 16.04 11.23 7.46
C ASP A 136 15.80 9.90 6.72
N LEU A 137 16.62 9.67 5.70
CA LEU A 137 16.57 8.50 4.82
C LEU A 137 16.82 7.18 5.55
N SER A 138 17.42 7.18 6.74
CA SER A 138 17.60 5.95 7.53
C SER A 138 16.26 5.31 7.93
N ASN A 139 15.19 6.13 8.06
CA ASN A 139 13.84 5.62 8.31
C ASN A 139 13.26 4.88 7.10
N VAL A 140 13.58 5.33 5.87
CA VAL A 140 13.19 4.67 4.62
C VAL A 140 13.88 3.31 4.50
N ASP A 141 15.18 3.27 4.74
CA ASP A 141 15.95 2.01 4.69
C ASP A 141 15.43 1.00 5.70
N LYS A 142 15.15 1.46 6.92
CA LYS A 142 14.58 0.60 7.95
C LYS A 142 13.21 0.08 7.57
N LEU A 143 12.36 0.92 6.99
CA LEU A 143 11.03 0.54 6.51
C LEU A 143 11.10 -0.49 5.37
N ARG A 144 12.06 -0.33 4.44
CA ARG A 144 12.33 -1.29 3.36
C ARG A 144 12.75 -2.66 3.90
N HIS A 145 13.66 -2.71 4.87
CA HIS A 145 14.04 -3.97 5.51
C HIS A 145 12.89 -4.64 6.25
N LEU A 146 12.07 -3.86 6.96
CA LEU A 146 10.90 -4.38 7.66
C LEU A 146 9.86 -4.96 6.69
N LEU A 147 9.66 -4.34 5.52
CA LEU A 147 8.80 -4.88 4.48
C LEU A 147 9.28 -6.25 3.99
N GLU A 148 10.57 -6.39 3.71
CA GLU A 148 11.16 -7.67 3.27
C GLU A 148 11.08 -8.75 4.35
N ASP A 149 11.36 -8.40 5.61
CA ASP A 149 11.26 -9.33 6.72
C ASP A 149 9.81 -9.75 6.98
N PHE A 150 8.86 -8.82 6.85
CA PHE A 150 7.44 -9.11 6.93
C PHE A 150 7.01 -10.03 5.79
N LYS A 151 7.42 -9.77 4.54
CA LYS A 151 7.13 -10.62 3.39
C LYS A 151 7.61 -12.05 3.60
N LYS A 152 8.87 -12.23 4.06
CA LYS A 152 9.41 -13.55 4.41
C LYS A 152 8.60 -14.23 5.52
N ALA A 153 8.32 -13.52 6.62
CA ALA A 153 7.53 -14.06 7.73
C ALA A 153 6.09 -14.41 7.31
N TYR A 154 5.54 -13.69 6.33
CA TYR A 154 4.20 -13.89 5.81
C TYR A 154 4.09 -15.16 4.96
N SER A 155 5.06 -15.39 4.07
CA SER A 155 5.09 -16.53 3.14
C SER A 155 5.39 -17.88 3.82
N GLY A 156 5.94 -17.89 5.03
CA GLY A 156 6.26 -19.10 5.80
C GLY A 156 7.72 -19.44 5.78
#